data_AF-A0A5C4U3W1-F1
#
_entry.id   AF-A0A5C4U3W1-F1
#
_cell.length_a   1.000
_cell.length_b   1.000
_cell.length_c   1.000
_cell.angle_alpha   90.00
_cell.angle_beta   90.00
_cell.angle_gamma   90.00
#
_symmetry.space_group_name_H-M   'P 1'
#
loop_
_entity.id
_entity.type
_entity.pdbx_description
1 polymer ?
#
loop_
_entity_poly.entity_id
_entity_poly.type
_entity_poly.pdbx_seq_one_letter_code
_entity_poly.pdbx_strand_id
1 'polypeptide(L)'
;MSRIFRSDDVSIGERVVVRRVFGDVHSDVIGHVTSLEPLRLRPQEVGGYPSSLPEVEVPAEQIGIIKRLSPRRVRNSDIRRGEQAWAQEHPASEEQWTSDGQWLMRIGADNAALPLGRSAGVTPAPLAEIVEFYRARNLPPRVCLVERLGATAEPHVADWELGEETLVMLDESGAQFHVSASDTEELERLREQGFVEHHRRRYATSV
;
A
#
# COMPACT_ATOMS: atom_id res chain seq x y z
N MET A 1 7.64 -7.34 -7.09
CA MET A 1 6.39 -6.79 -6.48
C MET A 1 6.47 -7.03 -4.99
N SER A 2 6.12 -6.02 -4.19
CA SER A 2 6.00 -6.16 -2.73
C SER A 2 5.18 -7.38 -2.36
N ARG A 3 5.64 -8.15 -1.37
CA ARG A 3 4.95 -9.35 -0.87
C ARG A 3 4.24 -9.09 0.46
N ILE A 4 4.43 -7.91 1.04
CA ILE A 4 3.88 -7.58 2.36
C ILE A 4 2.52 -6.88 2.31
N PHE A 5 2.07 -6.45 1.13
CA PHE A 5 0.76 -5.82 0.93
C PHE A 5 -0.11 -6.61 -0.03
N ARG A 6 -1.42 -6.63 0.25
CA ARG A 6 -2.46 -7.17 -0.65
C ARG A 6 -2.16 -8.60 -1.12
N SER A 7 -1.54 -9.40 -0.26
CA SER A 7 -1.18 -10.80 -0.54
C SER A 7 -2.21 -11.79 0.00
N ASP A 8 -3.31 -11.26 0.56
CA ASP A 8 -4.45 -12.05 1.02
C ASP A 8 -5.25 -12.64 -0.15
N ASP A 9 -6.05 -13.67 0.15
CA ASP A 9 -6.94 -14.31 -0.81
C ASP A 9 -7.94 -13.33 -1.43
N VAL A 10 -8.31 -13.62 -2.69
CA VAL A 10 -9.24 -12.81 -3.46
C VAL A 10 -10.68 -13.15 -3.11
N SER A 11 -11.50 -12.11 -2.94
CA SER A 11 -12.94 -12.24 -2.69
C SER A 11 -13.79 -11.62 -3.80
N ILE A 12 -15.07 -12.00 -3.86
CA ILE A 12 -16.05 -11.37 -4.75
C ILE A 12 -16.16 -9.87 -4.42
N GLY A 13 -16.27 -9.05 -5.46
CA GLY A 13 -16.32 -7.59 -5.38
C GLY A 13 -14.94 -6.93 -5.39
N GLU A 14 -13.85 -7.69 -5.24
CA GLU A 14 -12.52 -7.11 -5.18
C GLU A 14 -11.97 -6.77 -6.56
N ARG A 15 -11.27 -5.65 -6.62
CA ARG A 15 -10.54 -5.24 -7.81
C ARG A 15 -9.22 -6.00 -7.89
N VAL A 16 -9.02 -6.73 -8.97
CA VAL A 16 -7.82 -7.56 -9.19
C VAL A 16 -7.18 -7.27 -10.53
N VAL A 17 -5.90 -7.61 -10.64
CA VAL A 17 -5.25 -7.90 -11.91
C VAL A 17 -5.00 -9.41 -12.01
N VAL A 18 -5.40 -9.99 -13.14
CA VAL A 18 -5.09 -11.37 -13.51
C VAL A 18 -4.15 -11.35 -14.70
N ARG A 19 -2.93 -11.83 -14.50
CA ARG A 19 -1.99 -12.11 -15.59
C ARG A 19 -2.31 -13.48 -16.16
N ARG A 20 -2.79 -13.48 -17.41
CA ARG A 20 -3.06 -14.67 -18.19
C ARG A 20 -1.83 -15.15 -18.95
N VAL A 21 -1.72 -16.46 -19.12
CA VAL A 21 -0.62 -17.15 -19.80
C VAL A 21 -1.16 -17.86 -21.04
N PHE A 22 -0.54 -17.60 -22.18
CA PHE A 22 -0.84 -18.22 -23.48
C PHE A 22 0.47 -18.72 -24.09
N GLY A 23 0.96 -19.87 -23.62
CA GLY A 23 2.33 -20.30 -23.91
C GLY A 23 3.33 -19.25 -23.41
N ASP A 24 4.14 -18.70 -24.33
CA ASP A 24 5.13 -17.66 -24.02
C ASP A 24 4.56 -16.23 -24.02
N VAL A 25 3.26 -16.05 -24.29
CA VAL A 25 2.60 -14.73 -24.33
C VAL A 25 1.82 -14.47 -23.04
N HIS A 26 1.92 -13.25 -22.52
CA HIS A 26 1.17 -12.80 -21.35
C HIS A 26 0.20 -11.67 -21.68
N SER A 27 -0.98 -11.68 -21.05
CA SER A 27 -1.98 -10.62 -21.15
C SER A 27 -2.61 -10.36 -19.78
N ASP A 28 -2.75 -9.09 -19.41
CA ASP A 28 -3.36 -8.71 -18.13
C ASP A 28 -4.84 -8.34 -18.31
N VAL A 29 -5.70 -8.87 -17.43
CA VAL A 29 -7.08 -8.43 -17.27
C VAL A 29 -7.20 -7.73 -15.92
N ILE A 30 -7.75 -6.53 -15.91
CA ILE A 30 -8.01 -5.78 -14.67
C ILE A 30 -9.52 -5.58 -14.55
N GLY A 31 -10.08 -6.00 -13.43
CA GLY A 31 -11.52 -5.97 -13.20
C GLY A 31 -11.90 -6.28 -11.76
N HIS A 32 -13.19 -6.39 -11.52
CA HIS A 32 -13.79 -6.72 -10.23
C HIS A 32 -14.29 -8.16 -10.26
N VAL A 33 -13.97 -8.95 -9.25
CA VAL A 33 -14.36 -10.36 -9.18
C VAL A 33 -15.87 -10.48 -9.04
N THR A 34 -16.52 -11.21 -9.95
CA THR A 34 -17.97 -11.51 -9.90
C THR A 34 -18.24 -12.98 -9.57
N SER A 35 -17.29 -13.86 -9.84
CA SER A 35 -17.32 -15.29 -9.51
C SER A 35 -15.89 -15.78 -9.29
N LEU A 36 -15.69 -16.73 -8.37
CA LEU A 36 -14.39 -17.38 -8.13
C LEU A 36 -14.24 -18.71 -8.89
N GLU A 37 -15.34 -19.44 -9.14
CA GLU A 37 -15.31 -20.72 -9.83
C GLU A 37 -16.52 -20.86 -10.78
N PRO A 38 -16.34 -20.71 -12.12
CA PRO A 38 -15.10 -20.27 -12.75
C PRO A 38 -14.81 -18.80 -12.40
N LEU A 39 -13.53 -18.39 -12.51
CA LEU A 39 -13.14 -17.01 -12.27
C LEU A 39 -13.77 -16.09 -13.33
N ARG A 40 -14.64 -15.18 -12.90
CA ARG A 40 -15.24 -14.15 -13.75
C ARG A 40 -14.91 -12.77 -13.21
N LEU A 41 -14.54 -11.87 -14.13
CA LEU A 41 -14.19 -10.49 -13.83
C LEU A 41 -15.09 -9.54 -14.60
N ARG A 42 -15.70 -8.57 -13.92
CA ARG A 42 -16.25 -7.37 -14.56
C ARG A 42 -15.11 -6.43 -14.91
N PRO A 43 -14.86 -6.09 -16.19
CA PRO A 43 -13.81 -5.14 -16.54
C PRO A 43 -13.99 -3.81 -15.79
N GLN A 44 -12.89 -3.14 -15.49
CA GLN A 44 -12.95 -1.80 -14.91
C GLN A 44 -13.16 -0.72 -15.98
N GLU A 45 -13.70 0.41 -15.57
CA GLU A 45 -13.66 1.67 -16.31
C GLU A 45 -12.61 2.64 -15.71
N VAL A 46 -12.60 3.89 -16.19
CA VAL A 46 -11.67 4.92 -15.74
C VAL A 46 -11.73 5.10 -14.22
N GLY A 47 -10.57 5.20 -13.57
CA GLY A 47 -10.51 5.35 -12.10
C GLY A 47 -10.63 4.04 -11.33
N GLY A 48 -10.79 2.89 -12.01
CA GLY A 48 -10.90 1.58 -11.37
C GLY A 48 -12.31 1.23 -10.91
N TYR A 49 -13.33 1.94 -11.38
CA TYR A 49 -14.73 1.60 -11.12
C TYR A 49 -15.15 0.34 -11.90
N PRO A 50 -16.11 -0.45 -11.42
CA PRO A 50 -16.70 -1.51 -12.23
C PRO A 50 -17.37 -0.89 -13.48
N SER A 51 -17.09 -1.42 -14.66
CA SER A 51 -17.77 -1.00 -15.88
C SER A 51 -19.11 -1.75 -16.06
N SER A 52 -19.89 -1.33 -17.07
CA SER A 52 -21.07 -2.07 -17.54
C SER A 52 -20.76 -3.09 -18.65
N LEU A 53 -19.49 -3.28 -19.01
CA LEU A 53 -19.08 -4.22 -20.07
C LEU A 53 -19.37 -5.67 -19.66
N PRO A 54 -19.51 -6.60 -20.62
CA PRO A 54 -19.65 -8.02 -20.34
C PRO A 54 -18.50 -8.54 -19.47
N GLU A 55 -18.81 -9.53 -18.63
CA GLU A 55 -17.81 -10.19 -17.82
C GLU A 55 -16.85 -11.01 -18.67
N VAL A 56 -15.60 -11.05 -18.21
CA VAL A 56 -14.54 -11.88 -18.79
C VAL A 56 -14.36 -13.09 -17.88
N GLU A 57 -14.67 -14.26 -18.41
CA GLU A 57 -14.25 -15.52 -17.79
C GLU A 57 -12.75 -15.73 -18.05
N VAL A 58 -12.02 -16.10 -17.00
CA VAL A 58 -10.61 -16.48 -17.11
C VAL A 58 -10.49 -17.97 -16.80
N PRO A 59 -10.21 -18.81 -17.80
CA PRO A 59 -10.00 -20.24 -17.60
C PRO A 59 -8.86 -20.50 -16.62
N ALA A 60 -9.03 -21.48 -15.74
CA ALA A 60 -8.08 -21.77 -14.65
C ALA A 60 -6.67 -22.05 -15.17
N GLU A 61 -6.55 -22.77 -16.30
CA GLU A 61 -5.29 -23.10 -16.95
C GLU A 61 -4.54 -21.88 -17.53
N GLN A 62 -5.24 -20.76 -17.71
CA GLN A 62 -4.63 -19.50 -18.18
C GLN A 62 -4.18 -18.62 -17.02
N ILE A 63 -4.59 -18.87 -15.77
CA ILE A 63 -4.26 -18.02 -14.64
C ILE A 63 -2.80 -18.26 -14.24
N GLY A 64 -1.93 -17.31 -14.57
CA GLY A 64 -0.54 -17.31 -14.07
C GLY A 64 -0.43 -16.67 -12.70
N ILE A 65 -0.97 -15.45 -12.56
CA ILE A 65 -0.95 -14.68 -11.31
C ILE A 65 -2.28 -13.95 -11.18
N ILE A 66 -2.86 -13.99 -9.98
CA ILE A 66 -3.93 -13.07 -9.56
C ILE A 66 -3.43 -12.21 -8.40
N LYS A 67 -3.71 -10.90 -8.45
CA LYS A 67 -3.36 -9.98 -7.36
C LYS A 67 -4.48 -8.99 -7.09
N ARG A 68 -4.76 -8.80 -5.80
CA ARG A 68 -5.62 -7.71 -5.31
C ARG A 68 -4.97 -6.36 -5.59
N LEU A 69 -5.79 -5.41 -5.96
CA LEU A 69 -5.42 -4.01 -6.14
C LEU A 69 -6.21 -3.14 -5.15
N SER A 70 -5.83 -1.87 -5.03
CA SER A 70 -6.69 -0.89 -4.39
C SER A 70 -8.06 -0.83 -5.08
N PRO A 71 -9.17 -0.64 -4.32
CA PRO A 71 -10.52 -0.55 -4.89
C PRO A 71 -10.67 0.49 -5.99
N ARG A 72 -9.89 1.59 -5.92
CA ARG A 72 -9.77 2.62 -6.94
C ARG A 72 -8.36 2.70 -7.48
N ARG A 73 -8.18 3.32 -8.65
CA ARG A 73 -6.84 3.62 -9.17
C ARG A 73 -6.21 4.73 -8.34
N VAL A 74 -5.12 4.41 -7.65
CA VAL A 74 -4.38 5.35 -6.81
C VAL A 74 -3.01 5.64 -7.41
N ARG A 75 -2.57 6.89 -7.48
CA ARG A 75 -1.22 7.26 -7.96
C ARG A 75 -0.22 7.33 -6.81
N ASN A 76 1.06 7.14 -7.09
CA ASN A 76 2.13 7.33 -6.09
C ASN A 76 2.13 8.77 -5.53
N SER A 77 1.73 9.77 -6.32
CA SER A 77 1.58 11.15 -5.85
C SER A 77 0.44 11.32 -4.85
N ASP A 78 -0.66 10.56 -5.00
CA ASP A 78 -1.81 10.63 -4.10
C ASP A 78 -1.49 9.95 -2.77
N ILE A 79 -0.83 8.79 -2.80
CA ILE A 79 -0.28 8.14 -1.58
C ILE A 79 0.59 9.12 -0.82
N ARG A 80 1.58 9.72 -1.50
CA ARG A 80 2.51 10.67 -0.88
C ARG A 80 1.80 11.88 -0.28
N ARG A 81 0.78 12.42 -0.96
CA ARG A 81 -0.01 13.54 -0.44
C ARG A 81 -0.72 13.16 0.87
N GLY A 82 -1.31 11.96 0.93
CA GLY A 82 -1.94 11.45 2.14
C GLY A 82 -0.94 11.31 3.29
N GLU A 83 0.19 10.63 3.07
CA GLU A 83 1.21 10.44 4.11
C GLU A 83 1.87 11.77 4.55
N GLN A 84 2.01 12.75 3.65
CA GLN A 84 2.43 14.11 4.01
C GLN A 84 1.40 14.83 4.88
N ALA A 85 0.11 14.75 4.53
CA ALA A 85 -0.96 15.31 5.35
C ALA A 85 -1.00 14.66 6.74
N TRP A 86 -0.87 13.33 6.79
CA TRP A 86 -0.82 12.59 8.04
C TRP A 86 0.35 13.04 8.92
N ALA A 87 1.54 13.20 8.34
CA ALA A 87 2.70 13.71 9.07
C ALA A 87 2.48 15.13 9.61
N GLN A 88 1.82 16.01 8.86
CA GLN A 88 1.50 17.38 9.28
C GLN A 88 0.47 17.42 10.42
N GLU A 89 -0.54 16.55 10.38
CA GLU A 89 -1.58 16.43 11.41
C GLU A 89 -1.05 15.79 12.71
N HIS A 90 0.05 15.04 12.62
CA HIS A 90 0.66 14.32 13.74
C HIS A 90 2.08 14.83 13.97
N PRO A 91 2.26 16.05 14.51
CA PRO A 91 3.57 16.68 14.61
C PRO A 91 4.55 15.87 15.48
N ALA A 92 5.79 15.85 15.02
CA ALA A 92 6.92 15.23 15.70
C ALA A 92 7.70 16.31 16.49
N SER A 93 8.34 15.92 17.60
CA SER A 93 9.23 16.79 18.36
C SER A 93 10.55 17.04 17.63
N GLU A 94 10.95 16.14 16.73
CA GLU A 94 12.11 16.30 15.86
C GLU A 94 11.83 15.73 14.47
N GLU A 95 12.20 16.49 13.42
CA GLU A 95 12.10 16.05 12.04
C GLU A 95 13.37 16.41 11.27
N GLN A 96 13.88 15.47 10.47
CA GLN A 96 15.03 15.69 9.61
C GLN A 96 14.83 14.96 8.29
N TRP A 97 15.01 15.67 7.17
CA TRP A 97 15.11 15.02 5.87
C TRP A 97 16.46 14.34 5.72
N THR A 98 16.43 13.16 5.12
CA THR A 98 17.63 12.50 4.61
C THR A 98 18.34 13.37 3.57
N SER A 99 19.65 13.18 3.42
CA SER A 99 20.51 13.98 2.56
C SER A 99 20.06 14.03 1.09
N ASP A 100 19.42 12.96 0.61
CA ASP A 100 18.84 12.88 -0.73
C ASP A 100 17.43 13.49 -0.85
N GLY A 101 16.84 13.93 0.26
CA GLY A 101 15.50 14.50 0.37
C GLY A 101 14.36 13.51 0.14
N GLN A 102 14.61 12.19 0.22
CA GLN A 102 13.61 11.17 -0.11
C GLN A 102 12.82 10.67 1.09
N TRP A 103 13.42 10.68 2.28
CA TRP A 103 12.79 10.22 3.51
C TRP A 103 12.80 11.30 4.59
N LEU A 104 11.67 11.47 5.26
CA LEU A 104 11.52 12.33 6.43
C LEU A 104 11.65 11.46 7.69
N MET A 105 12.74 11.62 8.43
CA MET A 105 12.98 10.94 9.71
C MET A 105 12.32 11.74 10.83
N ARG A 106 11.59 11.06 11.72
CA ARG A 106 10.71 11.70 12.69
C ARG A 106 10.83 11.08 14.07
N ILE A 107 10.85 11.92 15.10
CA ILE A 107 10.72 11.54 16.51
C ILE A 107 9.49 12.21 17.08
N GLY A 108 8.50 11.44 17.52
CA GLY A 108 7.24 11.95 18.04
C GLY A 108 6.47 10.86 18.78
N ALA A 109 5.15 10.97 18.80
CA ALA A 109 4.29 9.92 19.37
C ALA A 109 4.48 8.57 18.66
N ASP A 110 4.80 8.58 17.36
CA ASP A 110 5.08 7.40 16.55
C ASP A 110 6.36 7.61 15.72
N ASN A 111 7.50 7.11 16.24
CA ASN A 111 8.81 7.27 15.61
C ASN A 111 8.92 6.41 14.35
N ALA A 112 9.05 7.02 13.17
CA ALA A 112 9.35 6.31 11.93
C ALA A 112 9.85 7.25 10.82
N ALA A 113 10.75 6.75 9.97
CA ALA A 113 11.11 7.44 8.74
C ALA A 113 10.03 7.19 7.66
N LEU A 114 9.56 8.25 7.02
CA LEU A 114 8.49 8.23 6.01
C LEU A 114 9.02 8.52 4.59
N PRO A 115 8.65 7.74 3.55
CA PRO A 115 9.12 7.90 2.18
C PRO A 115 8.38 9.03 1.42
N LEU A 116 8.56 10.28 1.86
CA LEU A 116 7.74 11.42 1.40
C LEU A 116 8.33 12.19 0.22
N GLY A 117 9.59 11.97 -0.16
CA GLY A 117 10.21 12.66 -1.28
C GLY A 117 9.72 12.15 -2.64
N ARG A 118 9.88 12.97 -3.68
CA ARG A 118 9.30 12.74 -5.02
C ARG A 118 9.76 11.43 -5.66
N SER A 119 10.99 11.02 -5.38
CA SER A 119 11.65 9.83 -5.93
C SER A 119 11.76 8.69 -4.92
N ALA A 120 11.16 8.82 -3.74
CA ALA A 120 11.03 7.73 -2.79
C ALA A 120 10.27 6.56 -3.44
N GLY A 121 10.76 5.34 -3.22
CA GLY A 121 10.23 4.10 -3.82
C GLY A 121 10.75 3.77 -5.22
N VAL A 122 11.57 4.64 -5.83
CA VAL A 122 12.30 4.33 -7.08
C VAL A 122 13.82 4.50 -6.94
N THR A 123 14.26 5.30 -5.97
CA THR A 123 15.66 5.41 -5.56
C THR A 123 15.95 4.46 -4.39
N PRO A 124 17.19 3.96 -4.24
CA PRO A 124 17.58 3.18 -3.07
C PRO A 124 17.25 3.92 -1.78
N ALA A 125 16.69 3.22 -0.79
CA ALA A 125 16.38 3.83 0.50
C ALA A 125 17.69 4.11 1.28
N PRO A 126 17.88 5.32 1.85
CA PRO A 126 19.08 5.71 2.60
C PRO A 126 19.07 5.10 4.02
N LEU A 127 18.97 3.77 4.12
CA LEU A 127 18.79 3.07 5.40
C LEU A 127 19.95 3.29 6.37
N ALA A 128 21.19 3.42 5.89
CA ALA A 128 22.33 3.72 6.74
C ALA A 128 22.15 5.05 7.49
N GLU A 129 21.73 6.10 6.78
CA GLU A 129 21.44 7.43 7.35
C GLU A 129 20.26 7.37 8.33
N ILE A 130 19.19 6.65 7.97
CA ILE A 130 18.01 6.46 8.84
C ILE A 130 18.40 5.73 10.13
N VAL A 131 19.19 4.65 10.03
CA VAL A 131 19.66 3.88 11.18
C VAL A 131 20.54 4.73 12.10
N GLU A 132 21.46 5.51 11.53
CA GLU A 132 22.32 6.42 12.28
C GLU A 132 21.49 7.48 13.03
N PHE A 133 20.50 8.08 12.35
CA PHE A 133 19.62 9.08 12.96
C PHE A 133 18.93 8.55 14.23
N TYR A 134 18.31 7.37 14.17
CA TYR A 134 17.62 6.80 15.33
C TYR A 134 18.58 6.34 16.43
N ARG A 135 19.68 5.68 16.08
CA ARG A 135 20.67 5.21 17.06
C ARG A 135 21.33 6.36 17.81
N ALA A 136 21.58 7.49 17.16
CA ALA A 136 22.12 8.69 17.81
C ALA A 136 21.17 9.26 18.90
N ARG A 137 19.87 8.96 18.83
CA ARG A 137 18.88 9.28 19.89
C ARG A 137 18.56 8.11 20.82
N ASN A 138 19.33 7.02 20.79
CA ASN A 138 19.05 5.79 21.54
C ASN A 138 17.66 5.21 21.26
N LEU A 139 17.17 5.35 20.03
CA LEU A 139 15.91 4.79 19.56
C LEU A 139 16.18 3.63 18.59
N PRO A 140 15.30 2.60 18.56
CA PRO A 140 15.39 1.58 17.53
C PRO A 140 15.13 2.21 16.15
N PRO A 141 15.96 1.94 15.13
CA PRO A 141 15.67 2.31 13.76
C PRO A 141 14.30 1.80 13.32
N ARG A 142 13.49 2.70 12.76
CA ARG A 142 12.13 2.35 12.32
C ARG A 142 11.77 3.07 11.02
N VAL A 143 11.23 2.33 10.06
CA VAL A 143 10.76 2.84 8.77
C VAL A 143 9.28 2.53 8.58
N CYS A 144 8.55 3.45 7.94
CA CYS A 144 7.21 3.18 7.44
C CYS A 144 7.30 2.69 5.99
N LEU A 145 7.01 1.41 5.79
CA LEU A 145 6.83 0.83 4.47
C LEU A 145 5.43 1.22 3.99
N VAL A 146 5.34 2.26 3.17
CA VAL A 146 4.09 2.70 2.54
C VAL A 146 3.92 1.97 1.20
N GLU A 147 2.70 1.50 0.87
CA GLU A 147 2.42 0.77 -0.37
C GLU A 147 3.03 1.49 -1.59
N ARG A 148 3.89 0.77 -2.34
CA ARG A 148 4.72 1.25 -3.47
C ARG A 148 5.85 2.23 -3.11
N LEU A 149 5.69 3.13 -2.15
CA LEU A 149 6.73 4.10 -1.79
C LEU A 149 7.86 3.50 -0.93
N GLY A 150 7.57 2.45 -0.16
CA GLY A 150 8.55 1.68 0.62
C GLY A 150 9.23 0.55 -0.15
N ALA A 151 8.94 0.37 -1.44
CA ALA A 151 9.36 -0.82 -2.21
C ALA A 151 10.89 -0.99 -2.29
N THR A 152 11.66 0.09 -2.24
CA THR A 152 13.13 0.04 -2.25
C THR A 152 13.75 -0.16 -0.88
N ALA A 153 12.98 0.01 0.20
CA ALA A 153 13.41 -0.31 1.56
C ALA A 153 13.07 -1.76 1.95
N GLU A 154 11.92 -2.27 1.51
CA GLU A 154 11.37 -3.59 1.89
C GLU A 154 12.39 -4.73 1.86
N PRO A 155 13.21 -4.94 0.81
CA PRO A 155 14.17 -6.07 0.78
C PRO A 155 15.29 -5.96 1.81
N HIS A 156 15.57 -4.76 2.31
CA HIS A 156 16.71 -4.46 3.19
C HIS A 156 16.32 -4.37 4.67
N VAL A 157 15.02 -4.49 4.97
CA VAL A 157 14.47 -4.57 6.32
C VAL A 157 13.73 -5.89 6.55
N ALA A 158 14.06 -6.91 5.77
CA ALA A 158 13.39 -8.21 5.83
C ALA A 158 13.69 -8.99 7.13
N ASP A 159 14.80 -8.66 7.79
CA ASP A 159 15.20 -9.17 9.10
C ASP A 159 14.71 -8.30 10.27
N TRP A 160 14.04 -7.17 9.98
CA TRP A 160 13.44 -6.30 10.99
C TRP A 160 12.07 -6.84 11.40
N GLU A 161 11.61 -6.48 12.59
CA GLU A 161 10.26 -6.82 13.05
C GLU A 161 9.24 -6.02 12.25
N LEU A 162 8.40 -6.73 11.49
CA LEU A 162 7.32 -6.15 10.71
C LEU A 162 6.06 -6.02 11.58
N GLY A 163 5.63 -4.79 11.79
CA GLY A 163 4.39 -4.49 12.50
C GLY A 163 3.13 -4.84 11.71
N GLU A 164 2.00 -4.60 12.38
CA GLU A 164 0.69 -4.78 11.81
C GLU A 164 0.45 -3.92 10.57
N GLU A 165 -0.38 -4.42 9.65
CA GLU A 165 -0.81 -3.67 8.49
C GLU A 165 -1.86 -2.63 8.86
N THR A 166 -1.66 -1.40 8.40
CA THR A 166 -2.64 -0.33 8.52
C THR A 166 -3.20 -0.02 7.14
N LEU A 167 -4.53 0.04 7.03
CA LEU A 167 -5.23 0.55 5.87
C LEU A 167 -5.47 2.05 6.06
N VAL A 168 -5.11 2.83 5.04
CA VAL A 168 -5.47 4.24 4.93
C VAL A 168 -6.74 4.33 4.12
N MET A 169 -7.82 4.72 4.78
CA MET A 169 -9.16 4.87 4.25
C MET A 169 -9.43 6.35 3.97
N LEU A 170 -10.05 6.68 2.83
CA LEU A 170 -10.44 8.04 2.48
C LEU A 170 -11.95 8.15 2.29
N ASP A 171 -12.56 9.21 2.78
CA ASP A 171 -13.93 9.57 2.40
C ASP A 171 -13.98 10.37 1.08
N GLU A 172 -15.18 10.80 0.68
CA GLU A 172 -15.37 11.59 -0.54
C GLU A 172 -14.73 12.99 -0.49
N SER A 173 -14.52 13.54 0.71
CA SER A 173 -13.85 14.83 0.93
C SER A 173 -12.32 14.70 0.88
N GLY A 174 -11.80 13.47 1.00
CA GLY A 174 -10.39 13.17 1.12
C GLY A 174 -9.89 13.15 2.56
N ALA A 175 -10.79 13.20 3.55
CA ALA A 175 -10.43 12.99 4.94
C ALA A 175 -9.93 11.56 5.13
N GLN A 176 -8.83 11.42 5.87
CA GLN A 176 -8.14 10.15 6.03
C GLN A 176 -8.41 9.53 7.40
N PHE A 177 -8.56 8.21 7.40
CA PHE A 177 -8.65 7.42 8.61
C PHE A 177 -7.69 6.22 8.50
N HIS A 178 -6.90 6.00 9.55
CA HIS A 178 -5.91 4.94 9.61
C HIS A 178 -6.44 3.86 10.53
N VAL A 179 -6.65 2.65 10.00
CA VAL A 179 -7.27 1.54 10.71
C VAL A 179 -6.42 0.29 10.56
N SER A 180 -6.31 -0.50 11.62
CA SER A 180 -5.62 -1.78 11.57
C SER A 180 -6.32 -2.75 10.60
N ALA A 181 -5.55 -3.54 9.86
CA ALA A 181 -6.09 -4.58 9.00
C ALA A 181 -6.78 -5.72 9.77
N SER A 182 -6.46 -5.90 11.06
CA SER A 182 -7.13 -6.90 11.91
C SER A 182 -8.42 -6.37 12.54
N ASP A 183 -8.65 -5.07 12.52
CA ASP A 183 -9.87 -4.44 13.04
C ASP A 183 -10.98 -4.47 11.97
N THR A 184 -11.55 -5.66 11.77
CA THR A 184 -12.57 -5.89 10.74
C THR A 184 -13.86 -5.15 11.00
N GLU A 185 -14.24 -4.96 12.28
CA GLU A 185 -15.46 -4.25 12.67
C GLU A 185 -15.36 -2.76 12.28
N GLU A 186 -14.23 -2.12 12.61
CA GLU A 186 -14.00 -0.73 12.25
C GLU A 186 -13.89 -0.55 10.72
N LEU A 187 -13.26 -1.49 10.03
CA LEU A 187 -13.19 -1.49 8.56
C LEU A 187 -14.57 -1.57 7.92
N GLU A 188 -15.47 -2.40 8.43
CA GLU A 188 -16.86 -2.49 7.96
C GLU A 188 -17.62 -1.18 8.24
N ARG A 189 -17.51 -0.65 9.46
CA ARG A 189 -18.12 0.63 9.83
C ARG A 189 -17.68 1.78 8.91
N LEU A 190 -16.40 1.88 8.61
CA LEU A 190 -15.86 2.90 7.71
C LEU A 190 -16.41 2.74 6.29
N ARG A 191 -16.49 1.51 5.77
CA ARG A 191 -17.06 1.23 4.45
C ARG A 191 -18.53 1.62 4.35
N GLU A 192 -19.32 1.34 5.39
CA GLU A 192 -20.72 1.76 5.48
C GLU A 192 -20.87 3.29 5.48
N GLN A 193 -19.89 4.00 6.03
CA GLN A 193 -19.81 5.47 6.00
C GLN A 193 -19.27 6.03 4.69
N GLY A 194 -18.99 5.18 3.69
CA GLY A 194 -18.52 5.60 2.38
C GLY A 194 -17.01 5.78 2.28
N PHE A 195 -16.24 5.42 3.31
CA PHE A 195 -14.78 5.40 3.19
C PHE A 195 -14.33 4.26 2.26
N VAL A 196 -13.30 4.56 1.47
CA VAL A 196 -12.71 3.61 0.52
C VAL A 196 -11.23 3.45 0.84
N GLU A 197 -10.75 2.21 0.81
CA GLU A 197 -9.34 1.91 0.97
C GLU A 197 -8.50 2.58 -0.13
N HIS A 198 -7.52 3.39 0.28
CA HIS A 198 -6.66 4.16 -0.61
C HIS A 198 -5.30 3.48 -0.78
N HIS A 199 -4.62 3.18 0.32
CA HIS A 199 -3.36 2.44 0.32
C HIS A 199 -3.12 1.80 1.67
N ARG A 200 -2.11 0.93 1.77
CA ARG A 200 -1.70 0.30 3.02
C ARG A 200 -0.30 0.74 3.44
N ARG A 201 0.00 0.59 4.72
CA ARG A 201 1.35 0.79 5.26
C ARG A 201 1.64 -0.19 6.39
N ARG A 202 2.91 -0.43 6.64
CA ARG A 202 3.43 -1.23 7.77
C ARG A 202 4.67 -0.54 8.31
N TYR A 203 4.92 -0.68 9.61
CA TYR A 203 6.20 -0.29 10.18
C TYR A 203 7.15 -1.48 10.20
N ALA A 204 8.42 -1.25 9.88
CA ALA A 204 9.49 -2.21 10.15
C ALA A 204 10.44 -1.60 11.18
N THR A 205 10.74 -2.33 12.24
CA THR A 205 11.55 -1.88 13.38
C THR A 205 12.75 -2.79 13.55
N SER A 206 13.95 -2.23 13.59
CA SER A 206 15.16 -2.98 13.93
C SER A 206 15.09 -3.35 15.42
N VAL A 207 15.06 -4.66 15.70
CA VAL A 207 15.17 -5.24 17.04
C VAL A 207 16.61 -5.52 17.44
#